data_AF-A0A940P8H0-F1
#
_entry.id   AF-A0A940P8H0-F1
#
_cell.length_a   1.000
_cell.length_b   1.000
_cell.length_c   1.000
_cell.angle_alpha   90.00
_cell.angle_beta   90.00
_cell.angle_gamma   90.00
#
_symmetry.space_group_name_H-M   'P 1'
#
loop_
_entity.id
_entity.type
_entity.pdbx_description
1 polymer ?
#
loop_
_entity_poly.entity_id
_entity_poly.type
_entity_poly.pdbx_seq_one_letter_code
_entity_poly.pdbx_strand_id
1 'polypeptide(L)'
;EAGFLVGALSAVLSNFVMGQGPWTPFQMLAWGLIGLFAGIFAKPLKKSPLLLYIYGMLSGVAYSMLLDIWTTVWTYKEFTLREYAAAISTAVPLTCLYAVSNLLFLIVLRKPIGDKLSRIKKKYGL
;
A
#
# COMPACT_ATOMS: atom_id res chain seq x y z
N GLU A 1 -7.08 12.28 5.83
CA GLU A 1 -8.25 11.79 5.05
C GLU A 1 -7.99 11.75 3.55
N ALA A 2 -7.52 12.82 2.91
CA ALA A 2 -7.23 12.82 1.47
C ALA A 2 -6.38 11.63 0.99
N GLY A 3 -5.38 11.21 1.77
CA GLY A 3 -4.58 10.02 1.45
C GLY A 3 -5.39 8.70 1.41
N PHE A 4 -6.37 8.53 2.30
CA PHE A 4 -7.26 7.37 2.29
C PHE A 4 -8.10 7.33 1.02
N LEU A 5 -8.73 8.46 0.69
CA LEU A 5 -9.57 8.58 -0.50
C LEU A 5 -8.77 8.34 -1.77
N VAL A 6 -7.58 8.93 -1.89
CA VAL A 6 -6.70 8.71 -3.04
C VAL A 6 -6.34 7.22 -3.19
N GLY A 7 -5.98 6.55 -2.09
CA GLY A 7 -5.65 5.11 -2.12
C GLY A 7 -6.85 4.23 -2.50
N ALA A 8 -7.99 4.42 -1.84
CA ALA A 8 -9.20 3.64 -2.08
C ALA A 8 -9.74 3.85 -3.50
N LEU A 9 -9.78 5.10 -3.99
CA LEU A 9 -10.25 5.40 -5.34
C LEU A 9 -9.27 4.87 -6.40
N SER A 10 -7.95 4.91 -6.14
CA SER A 10 -6.98 4.34 -7.07
C SER A 10 -7.23 2.84 -7.28
N ALA A 11 -7.55 2.09 -6.22
CA ALA A 11 -7.90 0.66 -6.31
C ALA A 11 -9.17 0.41 -7.12
N VAL A 12 -10.23 1.19 -6.89
CA VAL A 12 -11.48 1.03 -7.64
C VAL A 12 -11.28 1.36 -9.12
N LEU A 13 -10.61 2.48 -9.40
CA LEU A 13 -10.40 2.98 -10.75
C LEU A 13 -9.49 2.05 -11.55
N SER A 14 -8.43 1.49 -10.95
CA SER A 14 -7.61 0.48 -11.63
C SER A 14 -8.43 -0.75 -11.99
N ASN A 15 -9.34 -1.18 -11.11
CA ASN A 15 -10.13 -2.39 -11.31
C ASN A 15 -11.27 -2.21 -12.33
N PHE A 16 -11.63 -0.99 -12.73
CA PHE A 16 -12.47 -0.79 -13.91
C PHE A 16 -11.78 -1.23 -15.22
N VAL A 17 -10.45 -1.15 -15.27
CA VAL A 17 -9.64 -1.59 -16.42
C VAL A 17 -9.20 -3.06 -16.25
N MET A 18 -8.79 -3.44 -15.04
CA MET A 18 -8.25 -4.78 -14.76
C MET A 18 -9.31 -5.83 -14.43
N GLY A 19 -10.57 -5.42 -14.26
CA GLY A 19 -11.66 -6.26 -13.80
C GLY A 19 -11.93 -6.11 -12.31
N GLN A 20 -13.22 -6.03 -11.97
CA GLN A 20 -13.68 -5.99 -10.58
C GLN A 20 -13.88 -7.41 -10.05
N GLY A 21 -13.63 -7.60 -8.76
CA GLY A 21 -13.95 -8.85 -8.09
C GLY A 21 -14.17 -8.68 -6.59
N PRO A 22 -14.50 -9.77 -5.88
CA PRO A 22 -14.79 -9.71 -4.46
C PRO A 22 -13.59 -9.29 -3.59
N TRP A 23 -12.37 -9.30 -4.15
CA TRP A 23 -11.15 -8.80 -3.51
C TRP A 23 -11.02 -7.27 -3.56
N THR A 24 -11.74 -6.57 -4.44
CA THR A 24 -11.64 -5.11 -4.60
C THR A 24 -11.83 -4.35 -3.28
N PRO A 25 -12.84 -4.66 -2.43
CA PRO A 25 -13.01 -3.96 -1.15
C PRO A 25 -11.80 -4.08 -0.22
N PHE A 26 -11.12 -5.23 -0.22
CA PHE A 26 -9.89 -5.44 0.55
C PHE A 26 -8.74 -4.61 0.01
N GLN A 27 -8.60 -4.52 -1.33
CA GLN A 27 -7.60 -3.64 -1.95
C GLN A 27 -7.85 -2.17 -1.64
N MET A 28 -9.11 -1.73 -1.73
CA MET A 28 -9.52 -0.36 -1.37
C MET A 28 -9.16 -0.04 0.07
N LEU A 29 -9.47 -0.94 1.00
CA LEU A 29 -9.16 -0.78 2.41
C LEU A 29 -7.64 -0.75 2.63
N ALA A 30 -6.89 -1.66 2.01
CA ALA A 30 -5.45 -1.73 2.18
C ALA A 30 -4.73 -0.47 1.66
N TRP A 31 -4.98 -0.08 0.41
CA TRP A 31 -4.38 1.14 -0.16
C TRP A 31 -4.91 2.42 0.51
N GLY A 32 -6.18 2.43 0.91
CA GLY A 32 -6.76 3.51 1.69
C GLY A 32 -6.07 3.69 3.04
N LEU A 33 -5.92 2.62 3.83
CA LEU A 33 -5.25 2.68 5.14
C LEU A 33 -3.78 3.07 5.00
N ILE A 34 -3.06 2.53 4.00
CA ILE A 34 -1.70 2.96 3.68
C ILE A 34 -1.71 4.47 3.40
N GLY A 35 -2.55 4.96 2.50
CA GLY A 35 -2.64 6.39 2.22
C GLY A 35 -3.01 7.25 3.44
N LEU A 36 -3.86 6.74 4.34
CA LEU A 36 -4.23 7.40 5.59
C LEU A 36 -3.03 7.58 6.51
N PHE A 37 -2.30 6.49 6.80
CA PHE A 37 -1.14 6.52 7.68
C PHE A 37 0.00 7.34 7.08
N ALA A 38 0.21 7.28 5.76
CA ALA A 38 1.16 8.15 5.08
C ALA A 38 0.83 9.64 5.28
N GLY A 39 -0.47 9.99 5.30
CA GLY A 39 -0.95 11.32 5.61
C GLY A 39 -0.73 11.73 7.06
N ILE A 40 -1.05 10.86 8.02
CA ILE A 40 -0.86 11.10 9.47
C ILE A 40 0.62 11.29 9.79
N PHE A 41 1.49 10.43 9.27
CA PHE A 41 2.93 10.47 9.49
C PHE A 41 3.68 11.33 8.46
N ALA A 42 3.00 12.20 7.71
CA ALA A 42 3.62 12.96 6.62
C ALA A 42 4.80 13.84 7.08
N LYS A 43 4.72 14.44 8.28
CA LYS A 43 5.80 15.29 8.82
C LYS A 43 7.11 14.50 9.05
N PRO A 44 7.13 13.41 9.84
CA PRO A 44 8.35 12.61 10.03
C PRO A 44 8.82 11.93 8.74
N LEU A 45 7.92 11.43 7.89
CA LEU A 45 8.26 10.76 6.63
C LEU A 45 8.94 11.71 5.62
N LYS A 46 8.57 13.00 5.61
CA LYS A 46 9.24 14.01 4.76
C LYS A 46 10.62 14.40 5.28
N LYS A 47 10.81 14.40 6.60
CA LYS A 47 12.08 14.79 7.24
C LYS A 47 13.17 13.72 7.08
N SER A 48 12.81 12.44 7.19
CA SER A 48 13.79 11.34 7.16
C SER A 48 13.58 10.42 5.95
N PRO A 49 14.58 10.28 5.05
CA PRO A 49 14.57 9.27 3.99
C PRO A 49 14.31 7.87 4.53
N LEU A 50 14.96 7.55 5.65
CA LEU A 50 14.98 6.21 6.22
C LEU A 50 13.58 5.82 6.70
N LEU A 51 12.87 6.74 7.36
CA LEU A 51 11.49 6.50 7.79
C LEU A 51 10.57 6.27 6.59
N LEU A 52 10.79 6.99 5.48
CA LEU A 52 10.00 6.79 4.27
C LEU A 52 10.25 5.41 3.65
N TYR A 53 11.50 4.94 3.61
CA TYR A 53 11.86 3.62 3.11
C TYR A 53 11.29 2.49 3.96
N ILE A 54 11.43 2.59 5.28
CA ILE A 54 10.85 1.63 6.23
C ILE A 54 9.33 1.60 6.06
N TYR A 55 8.70 2.78 5.97
CA TYR A 55 7.27 2.89 5.77
C TYR A 55 6.80 2.24 4.46
N GLY A 56 7.52 2.44 3.35
CA GLY A 56 7.20 1.78 2.07
C GLY A 56 7.37 0.27 2.11
N MET A 57 8.38 -0.22 2.82
CA MET A 57 8.56 -1.66 3.01
C MET A 57 7.40 -2.26 3.82
N LEU A 58 7.06 -1.62 4.95
CA LEU A 58 5.96 -2.02 5.82
C LEU A 58 4.60 -1.92 5.11
N SER A 59 4.40 -0.94 4.23
CA SER A 59 3.15 -0.83 3.48
C SER A 59 2.97 -1.96 2.47
N GLY A 60 4.05 -2.46 1.86
CA GLY A 60 4.02 -3.64 1.00
C GLY A 60 3.62 -4.91 1.76
N VAL A 61 4.17 -5.08 2.97
CA VAL A 61 3.80 -6.18 3.87
C VAL A 61 2.35 -6.06 4.33
N ALA A 62 1.93 -4.87 4.76
CA ALA A 62 0.56 -4.62 5.22
C ALA A 62 -0.47 -4.86 4.11
N TYR A 63 -0.15 -4.50 2.86
CA TYR A 63 -0.97 -4.81 1.71
C TYR A 63 -1.13 -6.33 1.53
N SER A 64 -0.02 -7.08 1.53
CA SER A 64 -0.09 -8.54 1.38
C SER A 64 -0.94 -9.18 2.47
N MET A 65 -0.68 -8.84 3.74
CA MET A 65 -1.42 -9.41 4.87
C MET A 65 -2.93 -9.16 4.79
N LEU A 66 -3.35 -7.95 4.38
CA LEU A 66 -4.78 -7.65 4.21
C LEU A 66 -5.40 -8.43 3.05
N LEU A 67 -4.67 -8.64 1.96
CA LEU A 67 -5.12 -9.45 0.84
C LEU A 67 -5.13 -10.94 1.17
N ASP A 68 -4.24 -11.40 2.05
CA ASP A 68 -4.20 -12.79 2.52
C ASP A 68 -5.45 -13.17 3.33
N ILE A 69 -6.12 -12.19 3.95
CA ILE A 69 -7.45 -12.40 4.55
C ILE A 69 -8.45 -12.82 3.47
N TRP A 70 -8.49 -12.11 2.35
CA TRP A 70 -9.33 -12.47 1.21
C TRP A 70 -8.92 -13.85 0.65
N THR A 71 -7.62 -14.08 0.43
CA THR A 71 -7.11 -15.36 -0.07
C THR A 71 -7.52 -16.53 0.81
N THR A 72 -7.51 -16.35 2.13
CA THR A 72 -7.93 -17.36 3.12
C THR A 72 -9.41 -17.67 2.97
N VAL A 73 -10.26 -16.64 2.97
CA VAL A 73 -11.72 -16.79 2.83
C VAL A 73 -12.08 -17.44 1.49
N TRP A 74 -11.39 -17.07 0.42
CA TRP A 74 -11.59 -17.66 -0.90
C TRP A 74 -11.20 -19.15 -0.95
N THR A 75 -10.06 -19.50 -0.37
CA THR A 75 -9.48 -20.85 -0.46
C THR A 75 -10.19 -21.84 0.46
N TYR A 76 -10.42 -21.44 1.71
CA TYR A 76 -10.91 -22.33 2.76
C TYR A 76 -12.39 -22.14 3.09
N LYS A 77 -13.04 -21.10 2.54
CA LYS A 77 -14.46 -20.72 2.77
C LYS A 77 -14.81 -20.33 4.21
N GLU A 78 -13.95 -20.64 5.17
CA GLU A 78 -14.01 -20.21 6.56
C GLU A 78 -12.75 -19.41 6.92
N PHE A 79 -12.85 -18.61 7.98
CA PHE A 79 -11.71 -17.85 8.50
C PHE A 79 -11.28 -18.42 9.86
N THR A 80 -10.26 -19.27 9.84
CA THR A 80 -9.56 -19.72 11.04
C THR A 80 -8.12 -19.16 11.05
N LEU A 81 -7.62 -18.81 12.23
CA LEU A 81 -6.22 -18.38 12.42
C LEU A 81 -5.18 -19.34 11.83
N ARG A 82 -5.49 -20.65 11.80
CA ARG A 82 -4.62 -21.68 11.22
C ARG A 82 -4.53 -21.57 9.69
N GLU A 83 -5.67 -21.38 9.02
CA GLU A 83 -5.72 -21.22 7.56
C GLU A 83 -5.09 -19.91 7.13
N TYR A 84 -5.29 -18.84 7.90
CA TYR A 84 -4.63 -17.57 7.65
C TYR A 84 -3.10 -17.67 7.78
N ALA A 85 -2.61 -18.38 8.81
CA ALA A 85 -1.17 -18.64 8.95
C ALA A 85 -0.62 -19.47 7.78
N ALA A 86 -1.39 -20.46 7.29
CA ALA A 86 -1.03 -21.22 6.10
C ALA A 86 -0.98 -20.32 4.85
N ALA A 87 -1.98 -19.46 4.64
CA ALA A 87 -2.02 -18.51 3.53
C ALA A 87 -0.79 -17.57 3.55
N ILE A 88 -0.50 -16.95 4.70
CA ILE A 88 0.70 -16.11 4.87
C ILE A 88 1.96 -16.89 4.55
N SER A 89 2.09 -18.14 5.01
CA SER A 89 3.28 -18.95 4.76
C SER A 89 3.56 -19.15 3.27
N THR A 90 2.50 -19.33 2.48
CA THR A 90 2.60 -19.45 1.01
C THR A 90 2.84 -18.11 0.32
N ALA A 91 2.35 -17.01 0.92
CA ALA A 91 2.46 -15.65 0.41
C ALA A 91 3.80 -14.97 0.75
N VAL A 92 4.67 -15.58 1.58
CA VAL A 92 5.97 -15.00 1.97
C VAL A 92 6.80 -14.54 0.77
N PRO A 93 6.99 -15.31 -0.32
CA PRO A 93 7.78 -14.86 -1.46
C PRO A 93 7.20 -13.60 -2.12
N LEU A 94 5.87 -13.54 -2.27
CA LEU A 94 5.19 -12.35 -2.81
C LEU A 94 5.29 -11.17 -1.86
N THR A 95 5.14 -11.40 -0.55
CA THR A 95 5.27 -10.38 0.49
C THR A 95 6.67 -9.75 0.45
N CYS A 96 7.72 -10.57 0.34
CA CYS A 96 9.08 -10.10 0.15
C CYS A 96 9.24 -9.29 -1.13
N LEU A 97 8.64 -9.74 -2.24
CA LEU A 97 8.67 -9.03 -3.52
C LEU A 97 8.02 -7.64 -3.40
N TYR A 98 6.85 -7.52 -2.75
CA TYR A 98 6.19 -6.23 -2.53
C TYR A 98 7.03 -5.31 -1.66
N ALA A 99 7.59 -5.83 -0.57
CA ALA A 99 8.43 -5.08 0.36
C ALA A 99 9.69 -4.53 -0.33
N VAL A 100 10.40 -5.38 -1.08
CA VAL A 100 11.63 -5.01 -1.81
C VAL A 100 11.30 -4.05 -2.97
N SER A 101 10.23 -4.31 -3.72
CA SER A 101 9.82 -3.45 -4.84
C SER A 101 9.51 -2.03 -4.35
N ASN A 102 8.74 -1.90 -3.26
CA ASN A 102 8.44 -0.58 -2.69
C ASN A 102 9.69 0.16 -2.24
N LEU A 103 10.65 -0.55 -1.63
CA LEU A 103 11.93 0.03 -1.24
C LEU A 103 12.70 0.55 -2.46
N LEU A 104 12.83 -0.27 -3.51
CA LEU A 104 13.52 0.09 -4.74
C LEU A 104 12.85 1.29 -5.44
N PHE A 105 11.52 1.27 -5.58
CA PHE A 105 10.77 2.37 -6.17
C PHE A 105 10.96 3.66 -5.38
N LEU A 106 10.95 3.62 -4.05
CA LEU A 106 11.19 4.82 -3.25
C LEU A 106 12.62 5.34 -3.37
N ILE A 107 13.63 4.46 -3.46
CA ILE A 107 15.02 4.88 -3.67
C ILE A 107 15.14 5.66 -4.98
N VAL A 108 14.55 5.14 -6.06
CA VAL A 108 14.65 5.72 -7.41
C VAL A 108 13.76 6.97 -7.56
N LEU A 109 12.51 6.90 -7.09
CA LEU A 109 11.48 7.88 -7.43
C LEU A 109 11.30 9.01 -6.40
N ARG A 110 11.75 8.82 -5.15
CA ARG A 110 11.54 9.82 -4.09
C ARG A 110 12.07 11.20 -4.47
N LYS A 111 13.30 11.29 -4.99
CA LYS A 111 13.93 12.56 -5.36
C LYS A 111 13.22 13.23 -6.55
N PRO A 112 13.08 12.58 -7.73
CA PRO A 112 12.46 13.24 -8.88
C PRO A 112 10.99 13.61 -8.65
N ILE A 113 10.22 12.80 -7.93
CA ILE A 113 8.82 13.12 -7.61
C ILE A 113 8.76 14.19 -6.52
N GLY A 114 9.58 14.08 -5.47
CA GLY A 114 9.63 15.05 -4.38
C GLY A 114 9.95 16.47 -4.86
N ASP A 115 10.92 16.61 -5.76
CA ASP A 115 11.32 17.90 -6.32
C ASP A 115 10.21 18.51 -7.17
N LYS A 116 9.52 17.70 -7.99
CA LYS A 116 8.36 18.12 -8.78
C LYS A 116 7.20 18.58 -7.89
N LEU A 117 6.87 17.81 -6.85
CA LEU A 117 5.80 18.16 -5.90
C LEU A 117 6.13 19.46 -5.14
N SER A 118 7.39 19.62 -4.70
CA SER A 118 7.86 20.86 -4.04
C SER A 118 7.73 22.07 -4.95
N ARG A 119 8.07 21.91 -6.23
CA ARG A 119 7.92 22.98 -7.24
C ARG A 119 6.46 23.37 -7.46
N ILE A 120 5.56 22.39 -7.56
CA ILE A 120 4.11 22.66 -7.70
C ILE A 120 3.59 23.38 -6.47
N LYS A 121 3.93 22.90 -5.27
CA LYS A 121 3.53 23.52 -4.01
C LYS A 121 3.95 25.00 -3.95
N LYS A 122 5.21 25.30 -4.30
CA LYS A 122 5.72 26.68 -4.37
C LYS A 122 5.02 27.53 -5.43
N LYS A 123 4.74 26.97 -6.61
CA LYS A 123 4.11 27.69 -7.73
C LYS A 123 2.66 28.10 -7.41
N TYR A 124 1.90 27.24 -6.74
CA TYR A 124 0.48 27.46 -6.45
C TYR A 124 0.20 27.95 -5.03
N GLY A 125 1.25 28.24 -4.23
CA GLY A 125 1.10 28.81 -2.88
C GLY A 125 0.41 27.89 -1.86
N LEU A 126 0.50 26.57 -2.06
CA LEU A 126 -0.06 25.53 -1.18
C LEU A 126 0.88 25.25 0.02
#